data_AF-A0A4V1SQR5-F1
#
_entry.id   AF-A0A4V1SQR5-F1
#
_cell.length_a   1.000
_cell.length_b   1.000
_cell.length_c   1.000
_cell.angle_alpha   90.00
_cell.angle_beta   90.00
_cell.angle_gamma   90.00
#
_symmetry.space_group_name_H-M   'P 1'
#
loop_
_entity.id
_entity.type
_entity.pdbx_description
1 polymer ?
#
loop_
_entity_poly.entity_id
_entity_poly.type
_entity_poly.pdbx_seq_one_letter_code
_entity_poly.pdbx_strand_id
1 'polypeptide(L)'
;PTDYVDLNNGQPANLFSSYTDQTVDIHFKWMKENGIDGAALQRFNPSGLEGPVRDAMAAKVKTAAEANGVKFYIMYDVSGWNNMQAELKTDWTNKMSAYTASSAYAKQNGKPVVCIWGFGFNDNNHNFTAEACIEVINWFKSKGCYVIGGVPTNWRKQESDSRPAFINAYKAFDMLSPWMVGRIGNANQSDGFYVNINKPDQAFCNANGIDYQPCVLPGDLQERQRAHGDFMWRQFYNMKRVGCQGIYISMFDEYNEANQIAKTAESQAFVPAGAGFVTLDEDGTACSSDYYLRLTHDGARMFKGEIALTPTRPTSPM
;
A
#
# COMPACT_ATOMS: atom_id res chain seq x y z
N PRO A 1 9.63 -23.79 11.98
CA PRO A 1 10.95 -24.02 11.36
C PRO A 1 10.83 -23.99 9.84
N THR A 2 11.77 -23.32 9.18
CA THR A 2 11.88 -23.32 7.71
C THR A 2 12.83 -24.41 7.23
N ASP A 3 12.84 -24.66 5.92
CA ASP A 3 13.87 -25.51 5.27
C ASP A 3 15.18 -24.76 5.01
N TYR A 4 15.26 -23.47 5.37
CA TYR A 4 16.53 -22.75 5.37
C TYR A 4 17.47 -23.27 6.45
N VAL A 5 18.78 -23.17 6.16
CA VAL A 5 19.81 -23.30 7.17
C VAL A 5 19.67 -22.20 8.23
N ASP A 6 20.33 -22.40 9.38
CA ASP A 6 20.38 -21.41 10.45
C ASP A 6 20.87 -20.04 9.95
N LEU A 7 20.47 -19.00 10.67
CA LEU A 7 20.97 -17.65 10.44
C LEU A 7 22.49 -17.63 10.63
N ASN A 8 23.18 -16.67 10.02
CA ASN A 8 24.64 -16.54 10.16
C ASN A 8 25.10 -16.32 11.62
N ASN A 9 24.20 -15.90 12.53
CA ASN A 9 24.45 -15.81 13.98
C ASN A 9 24.24 -17.13 14.76
N GLY A 10 23.94 -18.24 14.07
CA GLY A 10 23.73 -19.57 14.65
C GLY A 10 22.35 -19.81 15.24
N GLN A 11 21.41 -18.87 15.12
CA GLN A 11 20.01 -19.08 15.54
C GLN A 11 19.19 -19.76 14.44
N PRO A 12 18.15 -20.53 14.79
CA PRO A 12 17.28 -21.15 13.79
C PRO A 12 16.54 -20.11 12.92
N ALA A 13 16.50 -20.36 11.61
CA ALA A 13 15.68 -19.58 10.68
C ALA A 13 14.19 -19.93 10.87
N ASN A 14 13.39 -18.91 11.18
CA ASN A 14 11.96 -19.05 11.44
C ASN A 14 11.15 -18.05 10.62
N LEU A 15 9.94 -18.45 10.24
CA LEU A 15 8.93 -17.57 9.66
C LEU A 15 7.81 -17.37 10.68
N PHE A 16 7.34 -16.13 10.77
CA PHE A 16 6.09 -15.85 11.45
C PHE A 16 4.91 -16.29 10.57
N SER A 17 3.75 -16.51 11.18
CA SER A 17 2.51 -16.74 10.44
C SER A 17 1.66 -15.47 10.46
N SER A 18 1.31 -14.96 9.28
CA SER A 18 0.41 -13.82 9.13
C SER A 18 -1.03 -14.11 9.59
N TYR A 19 -1.36 -15.38 9.89
CA TYR A 19 -2.72 -15.79 10.28
C TYR A 19 -3.00 -15.67 11.79
N THR A 20 -1.97 -15.60 12.62
CA THR A 20 -2.17 -15.60 14.09
C THR A 20 -2.62 -14.23 14.58
N ASP A 21 -3.48 -14.22 15.62
CA ASP A 21 -3.94 -12.96 16.23
C ASP A 21 -2.77 -12.14 16.77
N GLN A 22 -1.76 -12.81 17.32
CA GLN A 22 -0.55 -12.17 17.84
C GLN A 22 0.22 -11.42 16.75
N THR A 23 0.45 -12.03 15.58
CA THR A 23 1.16 -11.36 14.48
C THR A 23 0.40 -10.12 14.02
N VAL A 24 -0.92 -10.26 13.81
CA VAL A 24 -1.76 -9.14 13.35
C VAL A 24 -1.74 -8.02 14.38
N ASP A 25 -1.88 -8.32 15.67
CA ASP A 25 -1.80 -7.33 16.74
C ASP A 25 -0.45 -6.62 16.79
N ILE A 26 0.66 -7.36 16.67
CA ILE A 26 2.01 -6.77 16.62
C ILE A 26 2.17 -5.81 15.43
N HIS A 27 1.67 -6.19 14.24
CA HIS A 27 1.75 -5.33 13.06
C HIS A 27 0.96 -4.02 13.28
N PHE A 28 -0.23 -4.10 13.85
CA PHE A 28 -1.04 -2.93 14.19
C PHE A 28 -0.43 -2.07 15.31
N LYS A 29 0.24 -2.69 16.28
CA LYS A 29 1.02 -1.98 17.29
C LYS A 29 2.18 -1.20 16.65
N TRP A 30 2.93 -1.80 15.72
CA TRP A 30 3.99 -1.09 14.99
C TRP A 30 3.44 0.08 14.17
N MET A 31 2.28 -0.10 13.52
CA MET A 31 1.62 1.00 12.81
C MET A 31 1.28 2.15 13.75
N LYS A 32 0.70 1.85 14.92
CA LYS A 32 0.37 2.85 15.93
C LYS A 32 1.60 3.60 16.45
N GLU A 33 2.65 2.87 16.82
CA GLU A 33 3.91 3.42 17.35
C GLU A 33 4.61 4.35 16.34
N ASN A 34 4.37 4.15 15.04
CA ASN A 34 5.00 4.91 13.97
C ASN A 34 4.03 5.84 13.22
N GLY A 35 2.88 6.18 13.84
CA GLY A 35 1.95 7.17 13.31
C GLY A 35 1.32 6.83 11.96
N ILE A 36 1.24 5.54 11.61
CA ILE A 36 0.54 5.06 10.43
C ILE A 36 -0.96 5.05 10.74
N ASP A 37 -1.73 5.84 9.99
CA ASP A 37 -3.14 6.13 10.31
C ASP A 37 -4.09 4.97 10.01
N GLY A 38 -3.77 4.15 9.02
CA GLY A 38 -4.60 3.00 8.69
C GLY A 38 -3.97 1.98 7.76
N ALA A 39 -4.58 0.79 7.75
CA ALA A 39 -4.21 -0.34 6.92
C ALA A 39 -5.27 -0.61 5.83
N ALA A 40 -4.80 -0.76 4.59
CA ALA A 40 -5.62 -1.34 3.52
C ALA A 40 -5.54 -2.86 3.61
N LEU A 41 -6.60 -3.52 4.07
CA LEU A 41 -6.64 -4.98 4.08
C LEU A 41 -6.92 -5.49 2.66
N GLN A 42 -5.88 -6.00 2.00
CA GLN A 42 -6.00 -6.55 0.66
C GLN A 42 -6.80 -7.85 0.66
N ARG A 43 -7.77 -7.92 -0.26
CA ARG A 43 -8.72 -9.01 -0.42
C ARG A 43 -8.80 -9.37 -1.89
N PHE A 44 -7.93 -10.31 -2.29
CA PHE A 44 -8.03 -11.00 -3.58
C PHE A 44 -9.29 -11.87 -3.63
N ASN A 45 -9.67 -12.30 -4.84
CA ASN A 45 -10.81 -13.17 -5.12
C ASN A 45 -11.07 -14.21 -3.99
N PRO A 46 -12.09 -14.00 -3.15
CA PRO A 46 -12.39 -14.85 -2.00
C PRO A 46 -13.36 -15.99 -2.35
N SER A 47 -13.71 -16.19 -3.64
CA SER A 47 -14.68 -17.20 -4.07
C SER A 47 -14.10 -18.62 -4.11
N GLY A 48 -12.78 -18.77 -3.97
CA GLY A 48 -12.08 -20.07 -3.96
C GLY A 48 -11.75 -20.59 -2.56
N LEU A 49 -10.80 -21.53 -2.51
CA LEU A 49 -10.34 -22.18 -1.27
C LEU A 49 -9.75 -21.20 -0.23
N GLU A 50 -9.23 -20.06 -0.70
CA GLU A 50 -8.69 -19.00 0.16
C GLU A 50 -9.79 -18.17 0.85
N GLY A 51 -11.06 -18.28 0.45
CA GLY A 51 -12.18 -17.50 0.97
C GLY A 51 -12.29 -17.50 2.50
N PRO A 52 -12.35 -18.66 3.16
CA PRO A 52 -12.42 -18.76 4.62
C PRO A 52 -11.23 -18.10 5.34
N VAL A 53 -10.02 -18.21 4.78
CA VAL A 53 -8.82 -17.56 5.34
C VAL A 53 -8.95 -16.05 5.26
N ARG A 54 -9.40 -15.53 4.10
CA ARG A 54 -9.61 -14.08 3.90
C ARG A 54 -10.72 -13.53 4.80
N ASP A 55 -11.77 -14.30 5.04
CA ASP A 55 -12.86 -13.94 5.97
C ASP A 55 -12.35 -13.84 7.40
N ALA A 56 -11.57 -14.83 7.84
CA ALA A 56 -10.94 -14.81 9.16
C ALA A 56 -9.99 -13.62 9.31
N MET A 57 -9.18 -13.31 8.29
CA MET A 57 -8.26 -12.17 8.33
C MET A 57 -8.98 -10.83 8.49
N ALA A 58 -10.16 -10.63 7.89
CA ALA A 58 -10.96 -9.42 8.12
C ALA A 58 -11.40 -9.27 9.59
N ALA A 59 -11.79 -10.38 10.24
CA ALA A 59 -12.14 -10.38 11.66
C ALA A 59 -10.93 -10.05 12.55
N LYS A 60 -9.77 -10.64 12.24
CA LYS A 60 -8.52 -10.42 12.98
C LYS A 60 -8.03 -8.99 12.87
N VAL A 61 -8.03 -8.44 11.64
CA VAL A 61 -7.68 -7.05 11.38
C VAL A 61 -8.60 -6.09 12.12
N LYS A 62 -9.92 -6.32 12.10
CA LYS A 62 -10.86 -5.51 12.89
C LYS A 62 -10.45 -5.48 14.37
N THR A 63 -10.22 -6.64 14.97
CA THR A 63 -9.87 -6.74 16.40
C THR A 63 -8.56 -6.01 16.72
N ALA A 64 -7.51 -6.22 15.92
CA ALA A 64 -6.22 -5.57 16.12
C ALA A 64 -6.28 -4.04 15.89
N ALA A 65 -7.03 -3.60 14.88
CA ALA A 65 -7.26 -2.20 14.58
C ALA A 65 -7.98 -1.47 15.73
N GLU A 66 -9.02 -2.09 16.30
CA GLU A 66 -9.73 -1.56 17.46
C GLU A 66 -8.82 -1.50 18.70
N ALA A 67 -8.02 -2.54 18.95
CA ALA A 67 -7.12 -2.61 20.11
C ALA A 67 -6.00 -1.55 20.06
N ASN A 68 -5.48 -1.24 18.87
CA ASN A 68 -4.33 -0.35 18.69
C ASN A 68 -4.72 1.08 18.24
N GLY A 69 -6.01 1.32 17.96
CA GLY A 69 -6.50 2.64 17.55
C GLY A 69 -5.96 3.08 16.18
N VAL A 70 -5.77 2.13 15.27
CA VAL A 70 -5.36 2.33 13.86
C VAL A 70 -6.57 2.04 12.98
N LYS A 71 -6.78 2.80 11.91
CA LYS A 71 -7.93 2.56 11.02
C LYS A 71 -7.68 1.39 10.07
N PHE A 72 -8.74 0.81 9.54
CA PHE A 72 -8.62 -0.16 8.44
C PHE A 72 -9.76 0.01 7.43
N TYR A 73 -9.53 -0.40 6.19
CA TYR A 73 -10.56 -0.55 5.17
C TYR A 73 -10.29 -1.76 4.29
N ILE A 74 -11.32 -2.22 3.58
CA ILE A 74 -11.18 -3.32 2.64
C ILE A 74 -10.69 -2.79 1.30
N MET A 75 -9.62 -3.40 0.80
CA MET A 75 -9.10 -3.18 -0.55
C MET A 75 -9.30 -4.47 -1.35
N TYR A 76 -10.20 -4.44 -2.32
CA TYR A 76 -10.35 -5.56 -3.25
C TYR A 76 -9.28 -5.50 -4.31
N ASP A 77 -8.59 -6.62 -4.52
CA ASP A 77 -7.70 -6.80 -5.66
C ASP A 77 -8.40 -7.68 -6.70
N VAL A 78 -8.65 -7.11 -7.88
CA VAL A 78 -9.42 -7.78 -8.94
C VAL A 78 -8.54 -8.54 -9.94
N SER A 79 -7.24 -8.66 -9.69
CA SER A 79 -6.31 -9.40 -10.54
C SER A 79 -6.79 -10.84 -10.74
N GLY A 80 -6.97 -11.25 -11.99
CA GLY A 80 -7.41 -12.60 -12.36
C GLY A 80 -8.85 -12.93 -11.96
N TRP A 81 -9.65 -11.95 -11.54
CA TRP A 81 -11.00 -12.18 -11.01
C TRP A 81 -12.08 -11.98 -12.07
N ASN A 82 -12.23 -12.95 -12.97
CA ASN A 82 -13.16 -12.86 -14.12
C ASN A 82 -14.60 -12.47 -13.76
N ASN A 83 -15.13 -13.00 -12.65
CA ASN A 83 -16.51 -12.76 -12.20
C ASN A 83 -16.65 -11.59 -11.20
N MET A 84 -15.65 -10.69 -11.12
CA MET A 84 -15.58 -9.65 -10.09
C MET A 84 -16.85 -8.82 -9.94
N GLN A 85 -17.57 -8.51 -11.03
CA GLN A 85 -18.76 -7.65 -10.97
C GLN A 85 -19.84 -8.21 -10.04
N ALA A 86 -20.14 -9.50 -10.12
CA ALA A 86 -21.17 -10.12 -9.30
C ALA A 86 -20.62 -10.52 -7.93
N GLU A 87 -19.39 -11.05 -7.90
CA GLU A 87 -18.80 -11.62 -6.69
C GLU A 87 -18.34 -10.54 -5.71
N LEU A 88 -17.83 -9.39 -6.15
CA LEU A 88 -17.53 -8.23 -5.28
C LEU A 88 -18.79 -7.74 -4.55
N LYS A 89 -19.89 -7.60 -5.28
CA LYS A 89 -21.16 -7.11 -4.71
C LYS A 89 -21.72 -8.09 -3.69
N THR A 90 -21.62 -9.37 -4.01
CA THR A 90 -22.06 -10.47 -3.14
C THR A 90 -21.20 -10.51 -1.87
N ASP A 91 -19.88 -10.47 -2.02
CA ASP A 91 -18.94 -10.47 -0.90
C ASP A 91 -19.12 -9.26 0.00
N TRP A 92 -19.25 -8.06 -0.58
CA TRP A 92 -19.51 -6.85 0.18
C TRP A 92 -20.83 -6.91 0.94
N THR A 93 -21.91 -7.23 0.24
CA THR A 93 -23.26 -7.25 0.83
C THR A 93 -23.35 -8.28 1.95
N ASN A 94 -22.81 -9.48 1.73
CA ASN A 94 -23.02 -10.59 2.65
C ASN A 94 -21.98 -10.63 3.78
N LYS A 95 -20.79 -10.06 3.58
CA LYS A 95 -19.66 -10.20 4.50
C LYS A 95 -19.01 -8.87 4.87
N MET A 96 -18.46 -8.15 3.90
CA MET A 96 -17.54 -7.05 4.22
C MET A 96 -18.24 -5.78 4.74
N SER A 97 -19.48 -5.51 4.31
CA SER A 97 -20.23 -4.32 4.74
C SER A 97 -20.49 -4.29 6.25
N ALA A 98 -20.59 -5.44 6.92
CA ALA A 98 -20.77 -5.53 8.36
C ALA A 98 -19.60 -4.89 9.15
N TYR A 99 -18.38 -4.91 8.60
CA TYR A 99 -17.20 -4.34 9.24
C TYR A 99 -17.24 -2.80 9.30
N THR A 100 -18.05 -2.15 8.46
CA THR A 100 -18.20 -0.68 8.46
C THR A 100 -18.81 -0.13 9.75
N ALA A 101 -19.41 -0.99 10.58
CA ALA A 101 -19.90 -0.65 11.91
C ALA A 101 -18.78 -0.53 12.98
N SER A 102 -17.57 -1.05 12.70
CA SER A 102 -16.43 -0.90 13.61
C SER A 102 -16.02 0.57 13.75
N SER A 103 -15.68 0.99 14.98
CA SER A 103 -15.13 2.32 15.23
C SER A 103 -13.75 2.51 14.59
N ALA A 104 -13.04 1.42 14.29
CA ALA A 104 -11.76 1.43 13.61
C ALA A 104 -11.90 1.39 12.07
N TYR A 105 -13.11 1.22 11.51
CA TYR A 105 -13.25 1.27 10.05
C TYR A 105 -13.01 2.69 9.52
N ALA A 106 -12.15 2.82 8.51
CA ALA A 106 -11.80 4.11 7.92
C ALA A 106 -13.01 4.74 7.23
N LYS A 107 -13.17 6.04 7.44
CA LYS A 107 -14.19 6.85 6.78
C LYS A 107 -13.56 8.11 6.19
N GLN A 108 -14.00 8.48 5.00
CA GLN A 108 -13.66 9.74 4.37
C GLN A 108 -14.96 10.52 4.15
N ASN A 109 -15.02 11.76 4.65
CA ASN A 109 -16.24 12.60 4.60
C ASN A 109 -17.49 11.88 5.15
N GLY A 110 -17.31 11.11 6.23
CA GLY A 110 -18.38 10.34 6.88
C GLY A 110 -18.77 9.03 6.18
N LYS A 111 -18.23 8.75 5.00
CA LYS A 111 -18.53 7.53 4.21
C LYS A 111 -17.51 6.42 4.48
N PRO A 112 -17.92 5.16 4.66
CA PRO A 112 -16.99 4.03 4.73
C PRO A 112 -16.11 3.96 3.49
N VAL A 113 -14.81 3.76 3.68
CA VAL A 113 -13.85 3.65 2.57
C VAL A 113 -13.86 2.22 2.03
N VAL A 114 -13.85 2.08 0.70
CA VAL A 114 -13.52 0.84 0.00
C VAL A 114 -12.51 1.16 -1.10
N CYS A 115 -11.49 0.32 -1.26
CA CYS A 115 -10.56 0.45 -2.37
C CYS A 115 -10.76 -0.70 -3.36
N ILE A 116 -10.67 -0.40 -4.65
CA ILE A 116 -10.69 -1.38 -5.74
C ILE A 116 -9.40 -1.22 -6.53
N TRP A 117 -8.53 -2.21 -6.40
CA TRP A 117 -7.24 -2.29 -7.05
C TRP A 117 -7.35 -3.12 -8.34
N GLY A 118 -6.88 -2.56 -9.47
CA GLY A 118 -6.72 -3.29 -10.73
C GLY A 118 -7.55 -2.77 -11.91
N PHE A 119 -8.49 -1.85 -11.71
CA PHE A 119 -9.28 -1.32 -12.83
C PHE A 119 -8.42 -0.48 -13.77
N GLY A 120 -8.39 -0.89 -15.05
CA GLY A 120 -7.71 -0.18 -16.14
C GLY A 120 -6.30 -0.66 -16.47
N PHE A 121 -5.75 -1.63 -15.73
CA PHE A 121 -4.46 -2.25 -16.07
C PHE A 121 -4.48 -2.94 -17.43
N ASN A 122 -3.45 -2.69 -18.22
CA ASN A 122 -3.29 -3.21 -19.58
C ASN A 122 -2.52 -4.54 -19.59
N ASP A 123 -3.10 -5.56 -18.97
CA ASP A 123 -2.57 -6.92 -18.92
C ASP A 123 -3.70 -7.96 -19.04
N ASN A 124 -3.33 -9.24 -19.06
CA ASN A 124 -4.28 -10.35 -19.19
C ASN A 124 -5.01 -10.72 -17.88
N ASN A 125 -4.59 -10.17 -16.74
CA ASN A 125 -5.23 -10.40 -15.44
C ASN A 125 -6.39 -9.41 -15.19
N HIS A 126 -6.49 -8.34 -15.98
CA HIS A 126 -7.47 -7.26 -15.81
C HIS A 126 -8.34 -7.05 -17.06
N ASN A 127 -8.87 -8.14 -17.63
CA ASN A 127 -9.69 -8.13 -18.84
C ASN A 127 -11.14 -7.68 -18.60
N PHE A 128 -11.32 -6.49 -18.02
CA PHE A 128 -12.63 -5.89 -17.76
C PHE A 128 -12.88 -4.72 -18.72
N THR A 129 -14.14 -4.50 -19.11
CA THR A 129 -14.51 -3.31 -19.89
C THR A 129 -14.61 -2.08 -18.98
N ALA A 130 -14.49 -0.88 -19.55
CA ALA A 130 -14.65 0.36 -18.78
C ALA A 130 -16.07 0.45 -18.20
N GLU A 131 -17.09 0.01 -18.94
CA GLU A 131 -18.49 0.01 -18.51
C GLU A 131 -18.72 -0.89 -17.29
N ALA A 132 -18.12 -2.09 -17.31
CA ALA A 132 -18.17 -3.02 -16.18
C ALA A 132 -17.54 -2.42 -14.91
N CYS A 133 -16.37 -1.78 -15.06
CA CYS A 133 -15.69 -1.12 -13.96
C CYS A 133 -16.51 0.06 -13.40
N ILE A 134 -17.06 0.91 -14.27
CA ILE A 134 -17.91 2.06 -13.89
C ILE A 134 -19.15 1.57 -13.13
N GLU A 135 -19.77 0.48 -13.58
CA GLU A 135 -20.94 -0.09 -12.93
C GLU A 135 -20.63 -0.53 -11.49
N VAL A 136 -19.52 -1.23 -11.27
CA VAL A 136 -19.08 -1.64 -9.93
C VAL A 136 -18.77 -0.43 -9.04
N ILE A 137 -18.05 0.57 -9.55
CA ILE A 137 -17.73 1.80 -8.80
C ILE A 137 -19.02 2.48 -8.35
N ASN A 138 -19.95 2.71 -9.28
CA ASN A 138 -21.22 3.36 -8.97
C ASN A 138 -22.09 2.53 -8.03
N TRP A 139 -22.03 1.20 -8.11
CA TRP A 139 -22.70 0.34 -7.15
C TRP A 139 -22.19 0.57 -5.72
N PHE A 140 -20.87 0.61 -5.49
CA PHE A 140 -20.32 0.91 -4.16
C PHE A 140 -20.69 2.31 -3.68
N LYS A 141 -20.65 3.32 -4.56
CA LYS A 141 -21.11 4.69 -4.23
C LYS A 141 -22.59 4.71 -3.85
N SER A 142 -23.43 3.91 -4.52
CA SER A 142 -24.85 3.75 -4.16
C SER A 142 -25.08 3.09 -2.79
N LYS A 143 -24.09 2.34 -2.28
CA LYS A 143 -24.06 1.81 -0.91
C LYS A 143 -23.52 2.81 0.11
N GLY A 144 -23.27 4.06 -0.30
CA GLY A 144 -22.78 5.12 0.57
C GLY A 144 -21.27 5.06 0.82
N CYS A 145 -20.51 4.28 0.03
CA CYS A 145 -19.06 4.18 0.20
C CYS A 145 -18.34 5.37 -0.45
N TYR A 146 -17.14 5.65 0.06
CA TYR A 146 -16.11 6.45 -0.61
C TYR A 146 -15.16 5.47 -1.31
N VAL A 147 -15.05 5.57 -2.64
CA VAL A 147 -14.40 4.55 -3.47
C VAL A 147 -13.04 5.02 -3.97
N ILE A 148 -11.97 4.37 -3.50
CA ILE A 148 -10.60 4.56 -3.96
C ILE A 148 -10.33 3.62 -5.13
N GLY A 149 -9.71 4.12 -6.20
CA GLY A 149 -9.21 3.32 -7.32
C GLY A 149 -7.71 3.12 -7.26
N GLY A 150 -7.27 1.87 -7.07
CA GLY A 150 -5.89 1.44 -7.33
C GLY A 150 -5.67 1.26 -8.82
N VAL A 151 -5.02 2.23 -9.47
CA VAL A 151 -5.00 2.37 -10.95
C VAL A 151 -3.58 2.25 -11.51
N PRO A 152 -3.43 2.05 -12.84
CA PRO A 152 -2.12 2.07 -13.49
C PRO A 152 -1.40 3.41 -13.30
N THR A 153 -0.07 3.41 -13.45
CA THR A 153 0.76 4.62 -13.32
C THR A 153 0.40 5.67 -14.37
N ASN A 154 0.21 5.26 -15.63
CA ASN A 154 -0.04 6.19 -16.75
C ASN A 154 -1.54 6.36 -17.06
N TRP A 155 -2.41 6.16 -16.06
CA TRP A 155 -3.88 6.22 -16.17
C TRP A 155 -4.39 7.50 -16.86
N ARG A 156 -3.81 8.67 -16.53
CA ARG A 156 -4.26 9.96 -17.07
C ARG A 156 -4.10 10.06 -18.58
N LYS A 157 -3.01 9.49 -19.11
CA LYS A 157 -2.72 9.46 -20.55
C LYS A 157 -3.33 8.26 -21.25
N GLN A 158 -3.68 7.22 -20.50
CA GLN A 158 -4.23 5.96 -21.01
C GLN A 158 -3.27 5.23 -21.96
N GLU A 159 -2.00 5.18 -21.57
CA GLU A 159 -0.91 4.57 -22.34
C GLU A 159 -0.12 3.57 -21.47
N SER A 160 0.77 2.79 -22.10
CA SER A 160 1.65 1.83 -21.43
C SER A 160 0.88 0.81 -20.58
N ASP A 161 0.92 0.98 -19.26
CA ASP A 161 0.26 0.11 -18.27
C ASP A 161 -1.23 0.41 -18.09
N SER A 162 -1.75 1.50 -18.68
CA SER A 162 -3.17 1.82 -18.71
C SER A 162 -3.81 1.46 -20.05
N ARG A 163 -5.01 0.87 -19.98
CA ARG A 163 -5.87 0.63 -21.15
C ARG A 163 -6.36 1.96 -21.75
N PRO A 164 -6.56 2.04 -23.08
CA PRO A 164 -7.26 3.14 -23.72
C PRO A 164 -8.75 3.14 -23.35
N ALA A 165 -9.42 4.29 -23.50
CA ALA A 165 -10.86 4.48 -23.25
C ALA A 165 -11.33 4.20 -21.81
N PHE A 166 -10.45 4.29 -20.82
CA PHE A 166 -10.74 4.10 -19.40
C PHE A 166 -10.92 5.39 -18.60
N ILE A 167 -10.70 6.57 -19.20
CA ILE A 167 -10.72 7.85 -18.46
C ILE A 167 -12.02 8.11 -17.69
N ASN A 168 -13.15 7.65 -18.22
CA ASN A 168 -14.46 7.77 -17.54
C ASN A 168 -14.56 6.84 -16.32
N ALA A 169 -13.93 5.67 -16.35
CA ALA A 169 -13.83 4.80 -15.17
C ALA A 169 -12.96 5.46 -14.09
N TYR A 170 -11.82 6.05 -14.48
CA TYR A 170 -10.96 6.78 -13.54
C TYR A 170 -11.68 7.98 -12.90
N LYS A 171 -12.50 8.70 -13.68
CA LYS A 171 -13.31 9.81 -13.18
C LYS A 171 -14.48 9.39 -12.27
N ALA A 172 -14.86 8.11 -12.26
CA ALA A 172 -15.97 7.64 -11.44
C ALA A 172 -15.58 7.46 -9.96
N PHE A 173 -14.29 7.23 -9.68
CA PHE A 173 -13.75 7.10 -8.33
C PHE A 173 -13.83 8.41 -7.54
N ASP A 174 -13.84 8.30 -6.21
CA ASP A 174 -13.72 9.46 -5.32
C ASP A 174 -12.24 9.83 -5.08
N MET A 175 -11.34 8.83 -5.14
CA MET A 175 -9.89 9.01 -5.03
C MET A 175 -9.15 8.08 -5.98
N LEU A 176 -8.00 8.51 -6.50
CA LEU A 176 -7.10 7.69 -7.30
C LEU A 176 -5.76 7.46 -6.60
N SER A 177 -5.32 6.20 -6.58
CA SER A 177 -4.03 5.75 -6.07
C SER A 177 -3.26 4.98 -7.14
N PRO A 178 -2.42 5.65 -7.94
CA PRO A 178 -1.66 4.99 -9.00
C PRO A 178 -0.54 4.10 -8.45
N TRP A 179 -0.34 2.93 -9.07
CA TRP A 179 0.77 2.03 -8.75
C TRP A 179 2.14 2.65 -9.00
N MET A 180 3.12 2.25 -8.18
CA MET A 180 4.46 2.84 -8.20
C MET A 180 5.61 1.83 -8.15
N VAL A 181 5.40 0.63 -7.62
CA VAL A 181 6.46 -0.39 -7.53
C VAL A 181 6.99 -0.72 -8.93
N GLY A 182 8.32 -0.73 -9.07
CA GLY A 182 9.01 -0.95 -10.34
C GLY A 182 8.95 0.22 -11.35
N ARG A 183 8.45 1.40 -10.96
CA ARG A 183 8.40 2.59 -11.85
C ARG A 183 9.60 3.51 -11.71
N ILE A 184 10.14 3.63 -10.50
CA ILE A 184 11.36 4.38 -10.15
C ILE A 184 12.11 3.60 -9.07
N GLY A 185 13.41 3.83 -8.95
CA GLY A 185 14.29 3.15 -7.97
C GLY A 185 15.32 4.06 -7.32
N ASN A 186 15.27 5.39 -7.52
CA ASN A 186 16.16 6.33 -6.83
C ASN A 186 15.58 7.75 -6.71
N ALA A 187 16.26 8.59 -5.93
CA ALA A 187 15.85 9.97 -5.65
C ALA A 187 15.78 10.86 -6.90
N ASN A 188 16.68 10.69 -7.88
CA ASN A 188 16.66 11.46 -9.12
C ASN A 188 15.42 11.14 -9.97
N GLN A 189 15.12 9.84 -10.11
CA GLN A 189 13.92 9.40 -10.81
C GLN A 189 12.65 9.86 -10.07
N SER A 190 12.65 9.93 -8.74
CA SER A 190 11.54 10.52 -7.97
C SER A 190 11.30 11.99 -8.34
N ASP A 191 12.35 12.78 -8.57
CA ASP A 191 12.21 14.17 -9.01
C ASP A 191 11.64 14.29 -10.43
N GLY A 192 12.12 13.45 -11.34
CA GLY A 192 11.55 13.37 -12.69
C GLY A 192 10.07 12.99 -12.65
N PHE A 193 9.71 12.01 -11.81
CA PHE A 193 8.34 11.52 -11.66
C PHE A 193 7.41 12.57 -11.03
N TYR A 194 7.90 13.30 -10.03
CA TYR A 194 7.19 14.45 -9.45
C TYR A 194 6.77 15.47 -10.52
N VAL A 195 7.70 15.86 -11.39
CA VAL A 195 7.45 16.87 -12.43
C VAL A 195 6.51 16.35 -13.51
N ASN A 196 6.78 15.15 -14.01
CA ASN A 196 6.18 14.66 -15.26
C ASN A 196 4.90 13.84 -15.06
N ILE A 197 4.70 13.24 -13.88
CA ILE A 197 3.56 12.38 -13.57
C ILE A 197 2.73 12.96 -12.44
N ASN A 198 3.26 13.11 -11.22
CA ASN A 198 2.41 13.44 -10.07
C ASN A 198 1.78 14.84 -10.16
N LYS A 199 2.53 15.87 -10.58
CA LYS A 199 1.98 17.22 -10.73
C LYS A 199 0.80 17.29 -11.72
N PRO A 200 0.93 16.80 -12.97
CA PRO A 200 -0.20 16.83 -13.89
C PRO A 200 -1.34 15.88 -13.49
N ASP A 201 -1.05 14.77 -12.79
CA ASP A 201 -2.07 13.88 -12.24
C ASP A 201 -2.89 14.56 -11.13
N GLN A 202 -2.23 15.23 -10.19
CA GLN A 202 -2.91 16.04 -9.17
C GLN A 202 -3.76 17.14 -9.80
N ALA A 203 -3.24 17.84 -10.81
CA ALA A 203 -3.98 18.89 -11.50
C ALA A 203 -5.25 18.34 -12.17
N PHE A 204 -5.17 17.16 -12.77
CA PHE A 204 -6.34 16.48 -13.32
C PHE A 204 -7.34 16.11 -12.21
N CYS A 205 -6.86 15.53 -11.11
CA CYS A 205 -7.72 15.12 -9.98
C CYS A 205 -8.47 16.34 -9.41
N ASN A 206 -7.77 17.45 -9.17
CA ASN A 206 -8.37 18.71 -8.73
C ASN A 206 -9.45 19.21 -9.71
N ALA A 207 -9.18 19.18 -11.02
CA ALA A 207 -10.11 19.65 -12.04
C ALA A 207 -11.37 18.78 -12.19
N ASN A 208 -11.36 17.56 -11.64
CA ASN A 208 -12.48 16.62 -11.73
C ASN A 208 -13.09 16.28 -10.34
N GLY A 209 -12.65 16.96 -9.27
CA GLY A 209 -13.16 16.72 -7.92
C GLY A 209 -12.81 15.34 -7.36
N ILE A 210 -11.63 14.83 -7.70
CA ILE A 210 -11.11 13.53 -7.29
C ILE A 210 -9.96 13.79 -6.31
N ASP A 211 -9.90 13.08 -5.20
CA ASP A 211 -8.74 13.14 -4.30
C ASP A 211 -7.58 12.31 -4.89
N TYR A 212 -6.35 12.75 -4.65
CA TYR A 212 -5.16 12.04 -5.14
C TYR A 212 -4.37 11.43 -3.97
N GLN A 213 -4.04 10.14 -4.08
CA GLN A 213 -3.26 9.38 -3.11
C GLN A 213 -2.11 8.65 -3.80
N PRO A 214 -0.99 9.32 -4.10
CA PRO A 214 0.17 8.66 -4.69
C PRO A 214 0.80 7.66 -3.70
N CYS A 215 1.47 6.65 -4.25
CA CYS A 215 2.25 5.71 -3.45
C CYS A 215 3.65 6.26 -3.12
N VAL A 216 4.16 5.89 -1.94
CA VAL A 216 5.57 6.04 -1.53
C VAL A 216 6.09 4.66 -1.14
N LEU A 217 7.28 4.29 -1.61
CA LEU A 217 7.89 3.00 -1.34
C LEU A 217 9.32 3.13 -0.77
N PRO A 218 9.77 2.18 0.07
CA PRO A 218 11.15 2.16 0.55
C PRO A 218 12.17 1.87 -0.56
N GLY A 219 11.75 1.13 -1.60
CA GLY A 219 12.62 0.59 -2.65
C GLY A 219 12.92 -0.88 -2.45
N ASP A 220 13.14 -1.58 -3.56
CA ASP A 220 13.61 -2.96 -3.58
C ASP A 220 15.01 -3.02 -2.95
N LEU A 221 15.11 -3.75 -1.84
CA LEU A 221 16.38 -3.93 -1.11
C LEU A 221 17.40 -4.76 -1.90
N GLN A 222 16.95 -5.76 -2.66
CA GLN A 222 17.82 -6.62 -3.46
C GLN A 222 18.44 -5.83 -4.62
N GLU A 223 17.72 -4.85 -5.16
CA GLU A 223 18.20 -3.93 -6.19
C GLU A 223 18.98 -2.73 -5.63
N ARG A 224 19.19 -2.64 -4.30
CA ARG A 224 19.93 -1.56 -3.63
C ARG A 224 19.30 -0.18 -3.83
N GLN A 225 17.97 -0.13 -3.96
CA GLN A 225 17.23 1.12 -4.20
C GLN A 225 17.03 1.94 -2.93
N ARG A 226 17.07 1.26 -1.78
CA ARG A 226 16.74 1.80 -0.46
C ARG A 226 17.62 2.98 -0.06
N ALA A 227 18.92 2.91 -0.40
CA ALA A 227 19.92 3.95 -0.14
C ALA A 227 19.76 4.57 1.25
N HIS A 228 19.77 3.72 2.27
CA HIS A 228 19.55 4.05 3.68
C HIS A 228 18.43 5.10 3.91
N GLY A 229 17.34 5.01 3.15
CA GLY A 229 16.12 5.81 3.29
C GLY A 229 16.05 7.07 2.43
N ASP A 230 17.13 7.45 1.73
CA ASP A 230 17.17 8.67 0.93
C ASP A 230 16.18 8.62 -0.24
N PHE A 231 15.99 7.44 -0.83
CA PHE A 231 15.00 7.24 -1.89
C PHE A 231 13.56 7.44 -1.40
N MET A 232 13.19 6.84 -0.26
CA MET A 232 11.85 6.98 0.31
C MET A 232 11.57 8.40 0.80
N TRP A 233 12.55 9.02 1.47
CA TRP A 233 12.40 10.39 1.97
C TRP A 233 12.18 11.40 0.83
N ARG A 234 12.88 11.22 -0.29
CA ARG A 234 12.70 12.08 -1.46
C ARG A 234 11.27 12.01 -2.01
N GLN A 235 10.67 10.82 -2.01
CA GLN A 235 9.27 10.65 -2.39
C GLN A 235 8.32 11.37 -1.42
N PHE A 236 8.49 11.22 -0.10
CA PHE A 236 7.67 11.98 0.88
C PHE A 236 7.75 13.49 0.65
N TYR A 237 8.96 14.02 0.47
CA TYR A 237 9.18 15.44 0.19
C TYR A 237 8.43 15.88 -1.08
N ASN A 238 8.53 15.09 -2.14
CA ASN A 238 7.85 15.36 -3.41
C ASN A 238 6.33 15.26 -3.27
N MET A 239 5.79 14.22 -2.62
CA MET A 239 4.34 14.03 -2.47
C MET A 239 3.70 15.14 -1.61
N LYS A 240 4.36 15.61 -0.56
CA LYS A 240 3.92 16.80 0.17
C LYS A 240 3.86 18.04 -0.71
N ARG A 241 4.85 18.23 -1.60
CA ARG A 241 4.88 19.35 -2.57
C ARG A 241 3.86 19.23 -3.69
N VAL A 242 3.37 18.02 -3.99
CA VAL A 242 2.27 17.81 -4.95
C VAL A 242 0.98 18.40 -4.39
N GLY A 243 0.77 18.33 -3.07
CA GLY A 243 -0.48 18.73 -2.42
C GLY A 243 -1.56 17.64 -2.50
N CYS A 244 -1.13 16.38 -2.49
CA CYS A 244 -2.01 15.22 -2.45
C CYS A 244 -2.78 15.11 -1.13
N GLN A 245 -3.93 14.42 -1.17
CA GLN A 245 -4.87 14.30 -0.05
C GLN A 245 -4.52 13.14 0.90
N GLY A 246 -3.77 12.16 0.41
CA GLY A 246 -3.20 11.08 1.22
C GLY A 246 -1.93 10.52 0.58
N ILE A 247 -1.22 9.68 1.32
CA ILE A 247 -0.09 8.90 0.79
C ILE A 247 -0.35 7.43 1.12
N TYR A 248 -0.19 6.56 0.14
CA TYR A 248 -0.23 5.11 0.33
C TYR A 248 1.20 4.57 0.44
N ILE A 249 1.50 3.77 1.47
CA ILE A 249 2.81 3.11 1.55
C ILE A 249 2.74 1.79 0.80
N SER A 250 3.62 1.62 -0.20
CA SER A 250 3.78 0.37 -0.93
C SER A 250 5.10 -0.29 -0.54
N MET A 251 5.15 -1.20 0.44
CA MET A 251 4.05 -1.74 1.26
C MET A 251 4.46 -1.94 2.73
N PHE A 252 3.52 -2.34 3.58
CA PHE A 252 3.83 -2.70 4.96
C PHE A 252 4.72 -3.95 5.01
N ASP A 253 4.30 -5.07 4.40
CA ASP A 253 4.91 -6.40 4.56
C ASP A 253 5.13 -7.18 3.23
N GLU A 254 5.27 -6.49 2.10
CA GLU A 254 5.58 -7.11 0.79
C GLU A 254 7.06 -7.53 0.69
N TYR A 255 7.45 -8.52 1.51
CA TYR A 255 8.82 -9.05 1.58
C TYR A 255 9.28 -9.73 0.28
N ASN A 256 8.34 -10.32 -0.48
CA ASN A 256 8.60 -10.97 -1.77
C ASN A 256 9.07 -10.01 -2.86
N GLU A 257 8.68 -8.74 -2.79
CA GLU A 257 9.17 -7.67 -3.68
C GLU A 257 10.21 -6.77 -2.99
N ALA A 258 10.65 -7.14 -1.78
CA ALA A 258 11.58 -6.38 -0.96
C ALA A 258 11.15 -4.91 -0.68
N ASN A 259 9.86 -4.60 -0.77
CA ASN A 259 9.30 -3.25 -0.62
C ASN A 259 8.61 -3.02 0.73
N GLN A 260 8.81 -3.91 1.70
CA GLN A 260 8.28 -3.79 3.06
C GLN A 260 8.92 -2.62 3.83
N ILE A 261 8.10 -1.89 4.59
CA ILE A 261 8.57 -1.02 5.69
C ILE A 261 8.63 -1.76 7.04
N ALA A 262 8.00 -2.94 7.15
CA ALA A 262 8.06 -3.79 8.32
C ALA A 262 9.50 -4.22 8.66
N LYS A 263 9.69 -4.67 9.91
CA LYS A 263 11.02 -4.89 10.47
C LYS A 263 11.84 -5.85 9.61
N THR A 264 13.01 -5.37 9.18
CA THR A 264 13.89 -6.07 8.23
C THR A 264 15.23 -6.37 8.89
N ALA A 265 15.90 -7.44 8.44
CA ALA A 265 17.21 -7.85 8.96
C ALA A 265 18.25 -6.71 8.83
N GLU A 266 18.85 -6.33 9.95
CA GLU A 266 19.78 -5.20 10.06
C GLU A 266 21.11 -5.48 9.36
N SER A 267 21.59 -6.72 9.45
CA SER A 267 22.87 -7.15 8.91
C SER A 267 22.86 -8.61 8.52
N GLN A 268 23.90 -9.04 7.79
CA GLN A 268 24.08 -10.43 7.34
C GLN A 268 24.01 -11.45 8.47
N ALA A 269 24.22 -11.07 9.73
CA ALA A 269 24.06 -11.95 10.88
C ALA A 269 22.63 -12.52 11.04
N PHE A 270 21.62 -11.82 10.52
CA PHE A 270 20.19 -12.12 10.72
C PHE A 270 19.49 -12.72 9.50
N VAL A 271 20.24 -13.19 8.50
CA VAL A 271 19.69 -13.92 7.35
C VAL A 271 20.21 -15.37 7.33
N PRO A 272 19.44 -16.31 6.76
CA PRO A 272 19.91 -17.67 6.56
C PRO A 272 21.24 -17.73 5.81
N ALA A 273 22.18 -18.53 6.31
CA ALA A 273 23.50 -18.67 5.70
C ALA A 273 23.39 -19.13 4.23
N GLY A 274 24.13 -18.48 3.33
CA GLY A 274 24.17 -18.85 1.91
C GLY A 274 22.87 -18.62 1.11
N ALA A 275 21.83 -18.00 1.69
CA ALA A 275 20.57 -17.76 1.00
C ALA A 275 20.58 -16.56 0.03
N GLY A 276 21.64 -15.74 0.03
CA GLY A 276 21.78 -14.62 -0.89
C GLY A 276 20.87 -13.42 -0.59
N PHE A 277 20.32 -13.32 0.63
CA PHE A 277 19.53 -12.16 1.04
C PHE A 277 20.40 -10.94 1.35
N VAL A 278 19.95 -9.78 0.88
CA VAL A 278 20.51 -8.47 1.22
C VAL A 278 19.86 -7.95 2.51
N THR A 279 20.60 -7.12 3.25
CA THR A 279 20.24 -6.60 4.58
C THR A 279 20.26 -5.08 4.59
N LEU A 280 19.71 -4.45 5.63
CA LEU A 280 19.57 -2.98 5.63
C LEU A 280 20.92 -2.23 5.56
N ASP A 281 22.01 -2.85 5.99
CA ASP A 281 23.38 -2.33 5.94
C ASP A 281 24.13 -2.56 4.61
N GLU A 282 23.43 -2.99 3.55
CA GLU A 282 24.04 -3.39 2.28
C GLU A 282 24.87 -2.33 1.57
N ASP A 283 24.54 -1.06 1.82
CA ASP A 283 25.22 0.12 1.28
C ASP A 283 26.32 0.65 2.20
N GLY A 284 26.61 -0.07 3.30
CA GLY A 284 27.60 0.29 4.32
C GLY A 284 27.05 1.14 5.47
N THR A 285 25.77 1.54 5.44
CA THR A 285 25.13 2.33 6.49
C THR A 285 24.28 1.45 7.39
N ALA A 286 24.67 1.29 8.65
CA ALA A 286 23.86 0.57 9.63
C ALA A 286 22.49 1.24 9.80
N CYS A 287 21.43 0.44 9.67
CA CYS A 287 20.06 0.85 9.92
C CYS A 287 19.41 -0.13 10.92
N SER A 288 18.69 0.39 11.91
CA SER A 288 17.90 -0.43 12.82
C SER A 288 16.77 -1.15 12.07
N SER A 289 16.33 -2.29 12.60
CA SER A 289 15.34 -3.14 11.93
C SER A 289 14.02 -2.41 11.67
N ASP A 290 13.65 -1.48 12.54
CA ASP A 290 12.46 -0.64 12.45
C ASP A 290 12.67 0.69 11.70
N TYR A 291 13.84 0.90 11.10
CA TYR A 291 14.22 2.19 10.52
C TYR A 291 13.20 2.73 9.50
N TYR A 292 12.65 1.87 8.64
CA TYR A 292 11.65 2.28 7.65
C TYR A 292 10.28 2.59 8.25
N LEU A 293 9.94 2.01 9.41
CA LEU A 293 8.77 2.44 10.20
C LEU A 293 8.98 3.85 10.77
N ARG A 294 10.16 4.12 11.35
CA ARG A 294 10.51 5.46 11.87
C ARG A 294 10.58 6.52 10.78
N LEU A 295 11.10 6.16 9.60
CA LEU A 295 11.12 7.04 8.43
C LEU A 295 9.70 7.37 7.97
N THR A 296 8.81 6.37 7.98
CA THR A 296 7.39 6.56 7.66
C THR A 296 6.73 7.50 8.67
N HIS A 297 7.06 7.40 9.96
CA HIS A 297 6.57 8.31 10.99
C HIS A 297 6.95 9.77 10.70
N ASP A 298 8.23 10.06 10.42
CA ASP A 298 8.64 11.43 10.09
C ASP A 298 8.04 11.92 8.76
N GLY A 299 7.89 11.02 7.78
CA GLY A 299 7.19 11.31 6.52
C GLY A 299 5.72 11.70 6.76
N ALA A 300 5.03 10.97 7.62
CA ALA A 300 3.65 11.27 8.03
C ALA A 300 3.55 12.61 8.77
N ARG A 301 4.48 12.91 9.68
CA ARG A 301 4.55 14.20 10.38
C ARG A 301 4.76 15.36 9.41
N MET A 302 5.64 15.21 8.42
CA MET A 302 5.83 16.21 7.36
C MET A 302 4.57 16.36 6.51
N PHE A 303 3.93 15.25 6.17
CA PHE A 303 2.70 15.26 5.40
C PHE A 303 1.56 15.99 6.14
N LYS A 304 1.41 15.77 7.44
CA LYS A 304 0.43 16.43 8.32
C LYS A 304 0.78 17.87 8.70
N GLY A 305 2.01 18.32 8.39
CA GLY A 305 2.49 19.67 8.73
C GLY A 305 2.93 19.83 10.19
N GLU A 306 3.17 18.73 10.88
CA GLU A 306 3.71 18.70 12.26
C GLU A 306 5.21 19.00 12.30
N ILE A 307 5.90 18.77 11.18
CA ILE A 307 7.26 19.27 10.92
C ILE A 307 7.31 20.04 9.60
N ALA A 308 8.29 20.92 9.45
CA ALA A 308 8.46 21.71 8.24
C ALA A 308 8.75 20.82 7.03
N LEU A 309 8.28 21.27 5.86
CA LEU A 309 8.69 20.67 4.59
C LEU A 309 10.22 20.80 4.43
N THR A 310 10.92 19.67 4.32
CA THR A 310 12.38 19.66 4.18
C THR A 310 12.85 18.54 3.26
N PRO A 311 13.81 18.80 2.34
CA PRO A 311 14.44 17.74 1.55
C PRO A 311 15.46 16.94 2.38
N THR A 312 15.88 17.44 3.55
CA THR A 312 16.83 16.77 4.44
C THR A 312 16.08 15.82 5.37
N ARG A 313 16.43 14.53 5.31
CA ARG A 313 15.82 13.47 6.12
C ARG A 313 16.14 13.68 7.60
N PRO A 314 15.12 13.80 8.49
CA PRO A 314 15.34 13.98 9.93
C PRO A 314 15.59 12.65 10.65
N THR A 315 15.12 11.53 10.10
CA THR A 315 15.18 10.21 10.73
C THR A 315 16.62 9.70 10.76
N SER A 316 17.18 9.42 11.94
CA SER A 316 18.48 8.75 12.07
C SER A 316 18.37 7.26 11.65
N PRO A 317 19.31 6.70 10.86
CA PRO A 317 19.35 5.27 10.54
C PRO A 317 19.37 4.35 11.78
N MET A 318 20.04 4.78 12.86
CA MET A 318 20.13 4.11 14.15
C MET A 318 19.38 4.85 15.24
#